data_AF-A0A2V7P1R1-F1
#
_entry.id   AF-A0A2V7P1R1-F1
#
_cell.length_a   1.000
_cell.length_b   1.000
_cell.length_c   1.000
_cell.angle_alpha   90.00
_cell.angle_beta   90.00
_cell.angle_gamma   90.00
#
_symmetry.space_group_name_H-M   'P 1'
#
loop_
_entity.id
_entity.type
_entity.pdbx_description
1 polymer ?
#
loop_
_entity_poly.entity_id
_entity_poly.type
_entity_poly.pdbx_seq_one_letter_code
_entity_poly.pdbx_strand_id
1 'polypeptide(L)'
;MVGGEIVIRGNAGEDAGAGMRRGLVVVTGNAGRGTGRGMIAGTAVVFGQTGPDAGRWTKRGSIVACGPVARPATFRYACTYRPPHVRLLLLYLRERRGLDVADRWITGRYDRYSGDLAELGKGEMLQWAGE
;
A
#
# COMPACT_ATOMS: atom_id res chain seq x y z
N MET A 1 5.57 -6.96 12.31
CA MET A 1 6.15 -7.85 11.28
C MET A 1 7.62 -7.45 11.01
N VAL A 2 8.56 -8.40 11.10
CA VAL A 2 10.01 -8.15 10.89
C VAL A 2 10.58 -8.79 9.62
N GLY A 3 9.73 -9.44 8.83
CA GLY A 3 10.06 -10.16 7.59
C GLY A 3 8.91 -11.10 7.21
N GLY A 4 9.05 -11.79 6.08
CA GLY A 4 8.05 -12.71 5.56
C GLY A 4 7.01 -12.05 4.66
N GLU A 5 5.98 -12.82 4.33
CA GLU A 5 4.89 -12.40 3.47
C GLU A 5 3.57 -12.93 4.03
N ILE A 6 2.55 -12.07 4.10
CA ILE A 6 1.20 -12.39 4.56
C ILE A 6 0.24 -12.05 3.42
N VAL A 7 -0.55 -13.03 2.98
CA VAL A 7 -1.56 -12.85 1.94
C VAL A 7 -2.94 -13.13 2.51
N ILE A 8 -3.79 -12.12 2.53
CA ILE A 8 -5.17 -12.16 3.01
C ILE A 8 -6.10 -12.21 1.79
N ARG A 9 -6.67 -13.39 1.53
CA ARG A 9 -7.64 -13.61 0.45
C ARG A 9 -9.05 -13.20 0.87
N GLY A 10 -9.24 -11.91 1.06
CA GLY A 10 -10.49 -11.31 1.55
C GLY A 10 -10.24 -9.92 2.10
N ASN A 11 -11.08 -9.52 3.05
CA ASN A 11 -10.95 -8.24 3.73
C ASN A 11 -10.06 -8.36 4.96
N ALA A 12 -9.32 -7.29 5.27
CA ALA A 12 -8.62 -7.12 6.53
C ALA A 12 -9.35 -6.09 7.39
N GLY A 13 -9.34 -6.31 8.71
CA GLY A 13 -9.89 -5.38 9.69
C GLY A 13 -9.04 -4.11 9.86
N GLU A 14 -9.19 -3.48 11.02
CA GLU A 14 -8.40 -2.31 11.37
C GLU A 14 -6.92 -2.65 11.56
N ASP A 15 -6.06 -1.64 11.37
CA ASP A 15 -4.63 -1.67 11.64
C ASP A 15 -3.87 -2.78 10.88
N ALA A 16 -4.36 -3.16 9.71
CA ALA A 16 -3.68 -4.08 8.81
C ALA A 16 -2.25 -3.57 8.50
N GLY A 17 -1.24 -4.35 8.87
CA GLY A 17 0.17 -3.97 8.68
C GLY A 17 0.69 -2.91 9.67
N ALA A 18 -0.03 -2.61 10.75
CA ALA A 18 0.44 -1.66 11.76
C ALA A 18 1.77 -2.08 12.40
N GLY A 19 2.64 -1.09 12.63
CA GLY A 19 3.97 -1.30 13.22
C GLY A 19 4.90 -2.21 12.41
N MET A 20 4.60 -2.50 11.14
CA MET A 20 5.46 -3.35 10.33
C MET A 20 6.83 -2.70 10.11
N ARG A 21 7.89 -3.52 10.20
CA ARG A 21 9.29 -3.10 10.03
C ARG A 21 9.92 -3.63 8.76
N ARG A 22 9.48 -4.80 8.29
CA ARG A 22 9.85 -5.41 7.00
C ARG A 22 8.75 -6.38 6.58
N GLY A 23 8.88 -6.90 5.36
CA GLY A 23 7.98 -7.89 4.79
C GLY A 23 6.91 -7.27 3.93
N LEU A 24 6.00 -8.13 3.47
CA LEU A 24 4.93 -7.81 2.55
C LEU A 24 3.59 -8.26 3.14
N VAL A 25 2.63 -7.35 3.24
CA VAL A 25 1.24 -7.66 3.60
C VAL A 25 0.37 -7.38 2.39
N VAL A 26 -0.43 -8.35 1.96
CA VAL A 26 -1.31 -8.24 0.80
C VAL A 26 -2.74 -8.53 1.20
N VAL A 27 -3.66 -7.64 0.84
CA VAL A 27 -5.10 -7.78 1.07
C VAL A 27 -5.81 -7.75 -0.28
N THR A 28 -6.45 -8.84 -0.67
CA THR A 28 -7.15 -8.93 -1.97
C THR A 28 -8.49 -8.18 -1.99
N GLY A 29 -9.06 -7.91 -0.81
CA GLY A 29 -10.26 -7.10 -0.63
C GLY A 29 -9.94 -5.72 -0.03
N ASN A 30 -10.83 -5.27 0.86
CA ASN A 30 -10.72 -3.99 1.55
C ASN A 30 -9.90 -4.12 2.84
N ALA A 31 -9.23 -3.05 3.25
CA ALA A 31 -8.55 -2.95 4.54
C ALA A 31 -9.18 -1.84 5.38
N GLY A 32 -9.32 -2.08 6.69
CA GLY A 32 -9.95 -1.14 7.61
C GLY A 32 -9.14 0.12 7.91
N ARG A 33 -9.60 0.85 8.93
CA ARG A 33 -8.96 2.04 9.49
C ARG A 33 -7.51 1.75 9.87
N GLY A 34 -6.60 2.69 9.64
CA GLY A 34 -5.22 2.59 10.14
C GLY A 34 -4.34 1.57 9.42
N THR A 35 -4.67 1.20 8.18
CA THR A 35 -3.78 0.36 7.36
C THR A 35 -2.37 0.96 7.32
N GLY A 36 -1.36 0.20 7.75
CA GLY A 36 0.03 0.67 7.85
C GLY A 36 0.32 1.70 8.95
N ARG A 37 -0.56 1.86 9.95
CA ARG A 37 -0.35 2.80 11.06
C ARG A 37 0.97 2.52 11.77
N GLY A 38 1.78 3.55 12.00
CA GLY A 38 3.06 3.42 12.68
C GLY A 38 4.08 2.56 11.92
N MET A 39 3.89 2.33 10.62
CA MET A 39 4.80 1.50 9.83
C MET A 39 6.23 2.07 9.86
N ILE A 40 7.20 1.24 10.25
CA ILE A 40 8.62 1.61 10.27
C ILE A 40 9.25 1.42 8.89
N ALA A 41 8.89 0.34 8.20
CA ALA A 41 9.26 0.01 6.82
C ALA A 41 8.54 -1.27 6.35
N GLY A 42 8.58 -1.56 5.05
CA GLY A 42 7.93 -2.70 4.42
C GLY A 42 6.92 -2.26 3.37
N THR A 43 6.12 -3.20 2.89
CA THR A 43 5.13 -2.95 1.84
C THR A 43 3.78 -3.53 2.22
N ALA A 44 2.73 -2.71 2.13
CA ALA A 44 1.34 -3.14 2.25
C ALA A 44 0.64 -2.93 0.90
N VAL A 45 -0.02 -3.96 0.38
CA VAL A 45 -0.78 -3.91 -0.87
C VAL A 45 -2.25 -4.18 -0.55
N VAL A 46 -3.14 -3.31 -1.01
CA VAL A 46 -4.59 -3.45 -0.85
C VAL A 46 -5.25 -3.32 -2.21
N PHE A 47 -5.87 -4.40 -2.68
CA PHE A 47 -6.53 -4.40 -4.00
C PHE A 47 -7.89 -3.67 -3.97
N GLY A 48 -8.54 -3.61 -2.81
CA GLY A 48 -9.74 -2.81 -2.59
C GLY A 48 -9.44 -1.40 -2.09
N GLN A 49 -10.33 -0.89 -1.24
CA GLN A 49 -10.17 0.42 -0.59
C GLN A 49 -9.50 0.30 0.77
N THR A 50 -8.82 1.36 1.21
CA THR A 50 -8.34 1.49 2.59
C THR A 50 -9.24 2.41 3.39
N GLY A 51 -9.51 2.05 4.64
CA GLY A 51 -10.19 2.92 5.59
C GLY A 51 -9.39 4.18 5.97
N PRO A 52 -9.98 5.07 6.79
CA PRO A 52 -9.34 6.31 7.23
C PRO A 52 -8.01 6.08 7.96
N ASP A 53 -7.17 7.12 7.98
CA ASP A 53 -5.87 7.12 8.67
C ASP A 53 -4.88 6.08 8.14
N ALA A 54 -5.02 5.68 6.88
CA ALA A 54 -4.00 4.87 6.21
C ALA A 54 -2.63 5.57 6.33
N GLY A 55 -1.59 4.82 6.69
CA GLY A 55 -0.22 5.32 6.82
C GLY A 55 0.03 6.39 7.88
N ARG A 56 -0.93 6.68 8.78
CA ARG A 56 -0.69 7.60 9.90
C ARG A 56 0.50 7.14 10.74
N TRP A 57 1.43 8.05 11.02
CA TRP A 57 2.69 7.82 11.71
C TRP A 57 3.66 6.85 11.00
N THR A 58 3.57 6.75 9.67
CA THR A 58 4.54 5.97 8.90
C THR A 58 5.89 6.68 8.82
N LYS A 59 6.96 5.98 9.20
CA LYS A 59 8.34 6.47 9.09
C LYS A 59 8.91 6.25 7.68
N ARG A 60 8.75 5.03 7.15
CA ARG A 60 9.14 4.60 5.80
C ARG A 60 8.22 3.47 5.34
N GLY A 61 8.37 3.06 4.07
CA GLY A 61 7.65 1.94 3.48
C GLY A 61 6.59 2.41 2.50
N SER A 62 5.98 1.45 1.81
CA SER A 62 5.10 1.73 0.68
C SER A 62 3.72 1.11 0.95
N ILE A 63 2.67 1.92 0.84
CA ILE A 63 1.28 1.46 0.84
C ILE A 63 0.78 1.57 -0.60
N VAL A 64 0.50 0.44 -1.23
CA VAL A 64 -0.02 0.37 -2.60
C VAL A 64 -1.51 0.04 -2.53
N ALA A 65 -2.35 0.85 -3.16
CA ALA A 65 -3.78 0.63 -3.21
C ALA A 65 -4.30 0.68 -4.64
N CYS A 66 -5.06 -0.33 -5.03
CA CYS A 66 -5.75 -0.36 -6.33
C CYS A 66 -7.13 0.31 -6.29
N GLY A 67 -7.67 0.56 -5.09
CA GLY A 67 -8.85 1.38 -4.85
C GLY A 67 -8.53 2.69 -4.12
N PRO A 68 -9.57 3.44 -3.69
CA PRO A 68 -9.41 4.72 -3.00
C PRO A 68 -8.65 4.60 -1.67
N VAL A 69 -7.82 5.60 -1.37
CA VAL A 69 -7.08 5.70 -0.10
C VAL A 69 -7.53 6.91 0.70
N ALA A 70 -8.13 6.68 1.87
CA ALA A 70 -8.44 7.73 2.84
C ALA A 70 -7.19 8.16 3.62
N ARG A 71 -6.30 8.88 2.93
CA ARG A 71 -5.00 9.36 3.43
C ARG A 71 -5.13 10.57 4.38
N PRO A 72 -4.26 10.70 5.41
CA PRO A 72 -4.13 11.91 6.22
C PRO A 72 -3.66 13.14 5.42
N ALA A 73 -3.94 14.35 5.93
CA ALA A 73 -3.50 15.61 5.33
C ALA A 73 -1.97 15.79 5.32
N THR A 74 -1.26 15.01 6.14
CA THR A 74 0.20 15.00 6.23
C THR A 74 0.88 14.20 5.11
N PHE A 75 0.11 13.59 4.21
CA PHE A 75 0.60 13.02 2.97
C PHE A 75 0.39 14.02 1.83
N ARG A 76 1.48 14.48 1.22
CA ARG A 76 1.45 15.43 0.10
C ARG A 76 1.56 14.69 -1.22
N TYR A 77 0.76 15.10 -2.19
CA TYR A 77 0.90 14.64 -3.57
C TYR A 77 2.31 14.97 -4.09
N ALA A 78 2.95 13.99 -4.71
CA ALA A 78 4.28 14.11 -5.29
C ALA A 78 4.20 14.10 -6.82
N CYS A 79 3.60 13.06 -7.42
CA CYS A 79 3.44 12.92 -8.87
C CYS A 79 2.52 11.76 -9.24
N THR A 80 2.05 11.74 -10.48
CA THR A 80 1.43 10.57 -11.12
C THR A 80 2.44 9.93 -12.06
N TYR A 81 2.73 8.65 -11.90
CA TYR A 81 3.72 7.95 -12.73
C TYR A 81 3.48 6.44 -12.77
N ARG A 82 4.35 5.67 -13.44
CA ARG A 82 4.34 4.20 -13.44
C ARG A 82 5.50 3.68 -12.58
N PRO A 83 5.28 3.32 -11.30
CA PRO A 83 6.35 2.85 -10.42
C PRO A 83 6.85 1.47 -10.87
N PRO A 84 8.13 1.32 -11.27
CA PRO A 84 8.64 0.02 -11.72
C PRO A 84 8.54 -1.06 -10.63
N HIS A 85 8.76 -0.69 -9.37
CA HIS A 85 8.69 -1.62 -8.24
C HIS A 85 7.27 -2.14 -7.98
N VAL A 86 6.23 -1.33 -8.20
CA VAL A 86 4.83 -1.78 -8.10
C VAL A 86 4.52 -2.77 -9.21
N ARG A 87 4.92 -2.47 -10.45
CA ARG A 87 4.76 -3.41 -11.58
C ARG A 87 5.39 -4.76 -11.28
N LEU A 88 6.64 -4.77 -10.81
CA LEU A 88 7.35 -6.00 -10.46
C LEU A 88 6.68 -6.75 -9.30
N LEU A 89 6.23 -6.03 -8.27
CA LEU A 89 5.50 -6.59 -7.14
C LEU A 89 4.18 -7.26 -7.57
N LEU A 90 3.39 -6.57 -8.40
CA LEU A 90 2.11 -7.08 -8.89
C LEU A 90 2.27 -8.31 -9.80
N LEU A 91 3.28 -8.31 -10.68
CA LEU A 91 3.66 -9.49 -11.45
C LEU A 91 4.08 -10.64 -10.53
N TYR A 92 4.91 -10.38 -9.53
CA TYR A 92 5.29 -11.39 -8.54
C TYR A 92 4.06 -11.98 -7.82
N LEU A 93 3.11 -11.14 -7.40
CA LEU A 93 1.90 -11.60 -6.72
C LEU A 93 1.00 -12.45 -7.63
N ARG A 94 0.91 -12.11 -8.91
CA ARG A 94 0.20 -12.91 -9.90
C ARG A 94 0.86 -14.27 -10.07
N GLU A 95 2.14 -14.28 -10.43
CA GLU A 95 2.85 -15.51 -10.84
C GLU A 95 3.21 -16.43 -9.66
N ARG A 96 3.60 -15.87 -8.51
CA ARG A 96 4.13 -16.64 -7.37
C ARG A 96 3.11 -16.91 -6.26
N ARG A 97 2.01 -16.16 -6.23
CA ARG A 97 0.94 -16.32 -5.23
C ARG A 97 -0.42 -16.66 -5.82
N GLY A 98 -0.54 -16.70 -7.16
CA GLY A 98 -1.81 -17.01 -7.82
C GLY A 98 -2.91 -16.05 -7.37
N LEU A 99 -2.58 -14.76 -7.27
CA LEU A 99 -3.57 -13.71 -7.07
C LEU A 99 -4.10 -13.25 -8.41
N ASP A 100 -5.40 -12.99 -8.48
CA ASP A 100 -6.04 -12.42 -9.67
C ASP A 100 -5.74 -10.92 -9.76
N VAL A 101 -4.57 -10.61 -10.34
CA VAL A 101 -4.09 -9.25 -10.54
C VAL A 101 -4.40 -8.84 -11.97
N ALA A 102 -5.35 -7.92 -12.13
CA ALA A 102 -5.74 -7.40 -13.42
C ALA A 102 -4.61 -6.60 -14.10
N ASP A 103 -4.48 -6.74 -15.42
CA ASP A 103 -3.43 -6.08 -16.21
C ASP A 103 -3.44 -4.55 -16.07
N ARG A 104 -4.62 -3.94 -15.95
CA ARG A 104 -4.80 -2.49 -15.73
C ARG A 104 -4.03 -1.95 -14.51
N TRP A 105 -3.83 -2.78 -13.48
CA TRP A 105 -3.07 -2.37 -12.30
C TRP A 105 -1.56 -2.50 -12.52
N ILE A 106 -1.14 -3.42 -13.38
CA ILE A 106 0.26 -3.68 -13.72
C ILE A 106 0.80 -2.62 -14.70
N THR A 107 -0.04 -2.19 -15.66
CA THR A 107 0.33 -1.22 -16.72
C THR A 107 -0.09 0.21 -16.39
N GLY A 108 -1.01 0.40 -15.45
CA GLY A 108 -1.57 1.69 -15.08
C GLY A 108 -0.60 2.64 -14.36
N ARG A 109 -1.03 3.88 -14.21
CA ARG A 109 -0.37 4.93 -13.44
C ARG A 109 -0.85 4.94 -11.99
N TYR A 110 -0.02 5.47 -11.11
CA TYR A 110 -0.29 5.63 -9.70
C TYR A 110 0.00 7.07 -9.27
N ASP A 111 -0.93 7.63 -8.50
CA ASP A 111 -0.72 8.85 -7.75
C ASP A 111 0.14 8.52 -6.53
N ARG A 112 1.31 9.15 -6.47
CA ARG A 112 2.23 9.05 -5.36
C ARG A 112 1.98 10.17 -4.38
N TYR A 113 1.82 9.80 -3.12
CA TYR A 113 1.84 10.72 -2.00
C TYR A 113 3.01 10.40 -1.08
N SER A 114 3.76 11.42 -0.68
CA SER A 114 4.88 11.30 0.25
C SER A 114 4.48 11.83 1.63
N GLY A 115 4.82 11.08 2.67
CA GLY A 115 4.46 11.36 4.07
C GLY A 115 5.07 10.30 4.98
N ASP A 116 4.66 10.12 6.22
CA ASP A 116 3.85 11.05 6.99
C ASP A 116 4.75 12.24 7.41
N LEU A 117 4.32 13.47 7.12
CA LEU A 117 5.04 14.70 7.53
C LEU A 117 5.00 14.95 9.04
N ALA A 118 4.16 14.24 9.80
CA ALA A 118 4.25 14.20 11.27
C ALA A 118 5.40 13.29 11.77
N GLU A 119 6.07 12.56 10.88
CA GLU A 119 7.19 11.66 11.16
C GLU A 119 8.41 12.03 10.28
N LEU A 120 9.09 11.04 9.70
CA LEU A 120 10.29 11.22 8.88
C LEU A 120 9.97 11.67 7.44
N GLY A 121 8.71 11.62 6.99
CA GLY A 121 8.31 12.00 5.63
C GLY A 121 8.83 11.10 4.51
N LYS A 122 9.26 9.87 4.83
CA LYS A 122 9.86 8.90 3.87
C LYS A 122 8.97 7.69 3.56
N GLY A 123 7.75 7.66 4.09
CA GLY A 123 6.70 6.76 3.64
C GLY A 123 6.10 7.24 2.32
N GLU A 124 5.56 6.29 1.57
CA GLU A 124 4.86 6.59 0.34
C GLU A 124 3.53 5.85 0.25
N MET A 125 2.53 6.49 -0.34
CA MET A 125 1.29 5.88 -0.77
C MET A 125 1.21 5.94 -2.29
N LEU A 126 0.82 4.83 -2.90
CA LEU A 126 0.67 4.68 -4.34
C LEU A 126 -0.78 4.25 -4.59
N GLN A 127 -1.62 5.20 -4.99
CA GLN A 127 -3.02 4.95 -5.33
C GLN A 127 -3.16 4.82 -6.83
N TRP A 128 -3.82 3.78 -7.32
CA TRP A 128 -4.06 3.61 -8.76
C TRP A 128 -4.88 4.79 -9.32
N ALA A 129 -4.42 5.33 -10.45
CA ALA A 129 -4.92 6.58 -11.03
C ALA A 129 -5.44 6.41 -12.48
N GLY A 130 -5.61 5.18 -12.95
CA GLY A 130 -6.00 4.89 -14.33
C GLY A 130 -4.83 4.58 -15.26
N GLU A 131 -5.13 4.39 -16.54
CA GLU A 131 -4.17 4.01 -17.60
C GLU A 131 -3.41 5.19 -18.21
#